data_AF-A0A2H0WVW7-F1
#
_entry.id   AF-A0A2H0WVW7-F1
#
_cell.length_a   1.000
_cell.length_b   1.000
_cell.length_c   1.000
_cell.angle_alpha   90.00
_cell.angle_beta   90.00
_cell.angle_gamma   90.00
#
_symmetry.space_group_name_H-M   'P 1'
#
loop_
_entity.id
_entity.type
_entity.pdbx_description
1 polymer ?
#
loop_
_entity_poly.entity_id
_entity_poly.type
_entity_poly.pdbx_seq_one_letter_code
_entity_poly.pdbx_strand_id
1 'polypeptide(L)'
;MNPKHEIRNPKQIKNSKFKLSKHAISNFGNLKIRYCFEFRDSIFEFSVKLSVYSLKKILYEGDAKSINCQTIGGEVTILDKHRPFVSTLKEGVIRILDGENKAHYVNAKSGFVEVMPTNEVRFIVEER
;
A
#
# COMPACT_ATOMS: atom_id res chain seq x y z
N MET A 1 -36.82 -5.31 38.15
CA MET A 1 -36.61 -6.57 37.41
C MET A 1 -35.75 -6.25 36.19
N ASN A 2 -34.54 -6.82 36.12
CA ASN A 2 -33.52 -6.54 35.11
C ASN A 2 -33.25 -7.86 34.34
N PRO A 3 -33.24 -7.92 33.00
CA PRO A 3 -32.94 -9.15 32.27
C PRO A 3 -31.42 -9.42 32.23
N LYS A 4 -31.11 -10.71 32.26
CA LYS A 4 -29.78 -11.30 32.47
C LYS A 4 -28.82 -11.00 31.30
N HIS A 5 -27.57 -10.68 31.65
CA HIS A 5 -26.43 -10.53 30.75
C HIS A 5 -26.07 -11.89 30.12
N GLU A 6 -26.20 -12.02 28.80
CA GLU A 6 -25.80 -13.22 28.05
C GLU A 6 -24.35 -13.06 27.57
N ILE A 7 -23.43 -13.75 28.24
CA ILE A 7 -21.99 -13.76 27.94
C ILE A 7 -21.77 -14.74 26.78
N ARG A 8 -21.32 -14.24 25.62
CA ARG A 8 -21.01 -15.09 24.46
C ARG A 8 -19.68 -15.84 24.68
N ASN A 9 -19.81 -17.16 24.66
CA ASN A 9 -18.77 -18.17 24.83
C ASN A 9 -17.80 -18.22 23.63
N PRO A 10 -16.48 -18.03 23.79
CA PRO A 10 -15.52 -18.19 22.70
C PRO A 10 -15.31 -19.68 22.40
N LYS A 11 -15.66 -20.09 21.18
CA LYS A 11 -15.46 -21.45 20.67
C LYS A 11 -13.99 -21.86 20.76
N GLN A 12 -13.73 -22.96 21.45
CA GLN A 12 -12.46 -23.68 21.36
C GLN A 12 -12.25 -24.21 19.94
N ILE A 13 -11.04 -24.03 19.41
CA ILE A 13 -10.51 -24.87 18.33
C ILE A 13 -9.26 -25.56 18.88
N LYS A 14 -9.32 -26.88 18.94
CA LYS A 14 -8.22 -27.77 19.32
C LYS A 14 -7.40 -28.18 18.09
N ASN A 15 -6.16 -28.60 18.38
CA ASN A 15 -5.21 -29.34 17.54
C ASN A 15 -4.33 -28.42 16.68
N SER A 16 -3.00 -28.54 16.65
CA SER A 16 -2.16 -29.72 16.75
C SER A 16 -0.74 -29.34 17.20
N LYS A 17 -0.03 -30.30 17.81
CA LYS A 17 1.39 -30.18 18.14
C LYS A 17 2.19 -30.00 16.83
N PHE A 18 2.75 -28.81 16.58
CA PHE A 18 3.86 -28.68 15.65
C PHE A 18 5.15 -28.45 16.44
N LYS A 19 6.04 -29.43 16.35
CA LYS A 19 7.31 -29.49 17.08
C LYS A 19 8.44 -29.12 16.13
N LEU A 20 9.43 -28.41 16.70
CA LEU A 20 10.79 -28.12 16.24
C LEU A 20 10.99 -26.89 15.34
N SER A 21 11.29 -25.78 16.01
CA SER A 21 11.87 -24.58 15.41
C SER A 21 13.27 -24.87 14.87
N LYS A 22 13.42 -24.76 13.55
CA LYS A 22 14.73 -24.74 12.91
C LYS A 22 15.34 -23.37 13.16
N HIS A 23 16.17 -23.28 14.19
CA HIS A 23 16.98 -22.10 14.46
C HIS A 23 18.16 -22.07 13.49
N ALA A 24 18.23 -21.06 12.63
CA ALA A 24 19.46 -20.76 11.90
C ALA A 24 20.39 -20.00 12.84
N ILE A 25 21.62 -20.50 12.96
CA ILE A 25 22.66 -19.93 13.81
C ILE A 25 23.77 -19.47 12.88
N SER A 26 24.12 -18.19 12.92
CA SER A 26 25.39 -17.70 12.41
C SER A 26 26.39 -17.61 13.56
N ASN A 27 27.59 -18.13 13.34
CA ASN A 27 28.69 -18.02 14.29
C ASN A 27 29.64 -16.92 13.81
N PHE A 28 29.76 -15.86 14.60
CA PHE A 28 30.83 -14.87 14.45
C PHE A 28 31.74 -15.01 15.67
N GLY A 29 32.83 -15.77 15.51
CA GLY A 29 33.70 -16.14 16.63
C GLY A 29 32.92 -16.85 17.74
N ASN A 30 32.97 -16.32 18.96
CA ASN A 30 32.33 -16.93 20.14
C ASN A 30 30.87 -16.50 20.34
N LEU A 31 30.31 -15.67 19.45
CA LEU A 31 28.96 -15.15 19.56
C LEU A 31 27.98 -15.99 18.72
N LYS A 32 26.99 -16.58 19.40
CA LYS A 32 25.97 -17.43 18.80
C LYS A 32 24.65 -16.65 18.68
N ILE A 33 24.33 -16.16 17.48
CA ILE A 33 23.08 -15.43 17.26
C ILE A 33 22.02 -16.42 16.75
N ARG A 34 20.88 -16.50 17.45
CA ARG A 34 19.73 -17.30 17.03
C ARG A 34 18.78 -16.43 16.22
N TYR A 35 18.67 -16.68 14.92
CA TYR A 35 17.64 -16.05 14.09
C TYR A 35 16.52 -17.07 13.84
N CYS A 36 15.29 -16.71 14.22
CA CYS A 36 14.09 -17.47 13.90
C CYS A 36 13.51 -16.89 12.61
N PHE A 37 13.90 -17.44 11.46
CA PHE A 37 13.45 -16.96 10.14
C PHE A 37 12.26 -17.80 9.67
N GLU A 38 11.07 -17.49 10.16
CA GLU A 38 9.81 -17.99 9.59
C GLU A 38 9.27 -16.98 8.55
N PHE A 39 10.10 -16.64 7.55
CA PHE A 39 9.66 -15.82 6.43
C PHE A 39 8.93 -16.73 5.45
N ARG A 40 7.68 -17.06 5.79
CA ARG A 40 6.74 -17.62 4.85
C ARG A 40 6.52 -16.54 3.79
N ASP A 41 6.89 -16.84 2.54
CA ASP A 41 6.70 -15.98 1.34
C ASP A 41 5.22 -15.70 1.10
N SER A 42 4.58 -14.98 2.00
CA SER A 42 3.38 -14.22 1.72
C SER A 42 3.91 -12.90 1.18
N ILE A 43 4.17 -12.85 -0.13
CA ILE A 43 4.39 -11.59 -0.84
C ILE A 43 3.19 -10.72 -0.46
N PHE A 44 3.41 -9.77 0.45
CA PHE A 44 2.37 -8.85 0.88
C PHE A 44 2.04 -8.02 -0.37
N GLU A 45 0.84 -8.17 -0.90
CA GLU A 45 0.37 -7.44 -2.08
C GLU A 45 0.03 -6.01 -1.66
N PHE A 46 1.07 -5.15 -1.60
CA PHE A 46 0.94 -3.73 -1.30
C PHE A 46 0.57 -2.97 -2.57
N SER A 47 -0.71 -2.64 -2.72
CA SER A 47 -1.22 -1.86 -3.84
C SER A 47 -2.27 -0.84 -3.39
N VAL A 48 -2.36 0.27 -4.13
CA VAL A 48 -3.35 1.33 -3.98
C VAL A 48 -4.20 1.40 -5.25
N LYS A 49 -5.52 1.58 -5.10
CA LYS A 49 -6.39 1.78 -6.26
C LYS A 49 -6.17 3.17 -6.83
N LEU A 50 -5.86 3.27 -8.11
CA LEU A 50 -5.53 4.52 -8.79
C LEU A 50 -6.45 4.79 -9.96
N SER A 51 -6.94 6.02 -10.03
CA SER A 51 -7.63 6.56 -11.19
C SER A 51 -7.05 7.92 -11.58
N VAL A 52 -6.73 8.10 -12.86
CA VAL A 52 -6.24 9.35 -13.42
C VAL A 52 -7.18 9.80 -14.53
N TYR A 53 -7.83 10.93 -14.32
CA TYR A 53 -8.85 11.49 -15.20
C TYR A 53 -8.39 12.79 -15.85
N SER A 54 -8.76 12.98 -17.11
CA SER A 54 -8.79 14.30 -17.74
C SER A 54 -10.21 14.69 -18.12
N LEU A 55 -10.42 15.94 -18.54
CA LEU A 55 -11.71 16.39 -19.08
C LEU A 55 -12.12 15.66 -20.36
N LYS A 56 -11.18 14.98 -21.03
CA LYS A 56 -11.42 14.31 -22.31
C LYS A 56 -11.62 12.81 -22.16
N LYS A 57 -10.89 12.18 -21.23
CA LYS A 57 -10.82 10.71 -21.12
C LYS A 57 -10.22 10.26 -19.79
N ILE A 58 -10.32 8.95 -19.54
CA ILE A 58 -9.56 8.27 -18.50
C ILE A 58 -8.15 8.00 -19.04
N LEU A 59 -7.12 8.40 -18.28
CA LEU A 59 -5.70 8.25 -18.65
C LEU A 59 -5.08 6.99 -18.04
N TYR A 60 -5.55 6.61 -16.86
CA TYR A 60 -5.13 5.41 -16.16
C TYR A 60 -6.22 4.97 -15.19
N GLU A 61 -6.44 3.66 -15.10
CA GLU A 61 -7.32 3.05 -14.11
C GLU A 61 -6.76 1.65 -13.77
N GLY A 62 -6.52 1.39 -12.49
CA GLY A 62 -5.97 0.11 -12.04
C GLY A 62 -5.28 0.22 -10.68
N ASP A 63 -4.56 -0.83 -10.31
CA ASP A 63 -3.79 -0.88 -9.06
C ASP A 63 -2.34 -0.42 -9.28
N ALA A 64 -1.86 0.44 -8.38
CA ALA A 64 -0.49 0.94 -8.37
C ALA A 64 0.25 0.47 -7.12
N LYS A 65 1.50 0.05 -7.27
CA LYS A 65 2.44 -0.17 -6.15
C LYS A 65 3.00 1.14 -5.62
N SER A 66 3.30 2.07 -6.53
CA SER A 66 3.82 3.39 -6.17
C SER A 66 3.43 4.43 -7.20
N ILE A 67 3.15 5.64 -6.72
CA ILE A 67 2.78 6.78 -7.57
C ILE A 67 3.66 7.95 -7.17
N ASN A 68 4.38 8.55 -8.11
CA ASN A 68 5.21 9.72 -7.87
C ASN A 68 4.68 10.90 -8.68
N CYS A 69 4.58 12.08 -8.06
CA CYS A 69 4.08 13.29 -8.70
C CYS A 69 4.65 14.56 -8.05
N GLN A 70 4.57 15.68 -8.77
CA GLN A 70 4.96 16.99 -8.25
C GLN A 70 3.73 17.78 -7.79
N THR A 71 3.73 18.20 -6.53
CA THR A 71 2.70 19.05 -5.93
C THR A 71 3.24 20.45 -5.65
N ILE A 72 2.36 21.40 -5.28
CA ILE A 72 2.80 22.73 -4.84
C ILE A 72 3.78 22.65 -3.66
N GLY A 73 3.54 21.72 -2.73
CA GLY A 73 4.37 21.49 -1.54
C GLY A 73 5.67 20.71 -1.79
N GLY A 74 5.92 20.24 -3.01
CA GLY A 74 7.10 19.45 -3.37
C GLY A 74 6.76 18.13 -4.06
N GLU A 75 7.76 17.28 -4.23
CA GLU A 75 7.60 15.93 -4.78
C GLU A 75 6.97 15.01 -3.73
N VAL A 76 5.96 14.23 -4.16
CA VAL A 76 5.24 13.29 -3.29
C VAL A 76 5.26 11.92 -3.92
N THR A 77 5.57 10.91 -3.10
CA THR A 77 5.42 9.50 -3.47
C THR A 77 4.33 8.87 -2.61
N ILE A 78 3.30 8.35 -3.25
CA ILE A 78 2.14 7.72 -2.64
C ILE A 78 2.30 6.20 -2.76
N LEU A 79 2.19 5.51 -1.62
CA LEU A 79 2.29 4.05 -1.48
C LEU A 79 1.00 3.52 -0.85
N ASP A 80 0.91 2.20 -0.62
CA ASP A 80 -0.21 1.58 0.11
C ASP A 80 -0.45 2.28 1.47
N LYS A 81 -1.72 2.53 1.78
CA LYS A 81 -2.21 3.13 3.04
C LYS A 81 -1.59 4.47 3.39
N HIS A 82 -1.24 5.26 2.38
CA HIS A 82 -0.82 6.63 2.60
C HIS A 82 -1.91 7.45 3.33
N ARG A 83 -1.49 8.39 4.17
CA ARG A 83 -2.41 9.27 4.91
C ARG A 83 -3.32 10.04 3.94
N PRO A 84 -4.61 10.24 4.27
CA PRO A 84 -5.49 11.05 3.45
C PRO A 84 -5.02 12.51 3.35
N PHE A 85 -5.04 13.04 2.13
CA PHE A 85 -4.81 14.46 1.85
C PHE A 85 -5.32 14.84 0.46
N VAL A 86 -5.44 16.15 0.22
CA VAL A 86 -5.68 16.73 -1.10
C VAL A 86 -4.59 17.76 -1.37
N SER A 87 -4.07 17.80 -2.59
CA SER A 87 -3.14 18.84 -3.03
C SER A 87 -3.35 19.16 -4.50
N THR A 88 -2.91 20.34 -4.91
CA THR A 88 -2.73 20.72 -6.31
C THR A 88 -1.42 20.18 -6.87
N LEU A 89 -1.42 19.88 -8.16
CA LEU A 89 -0.27 19.42 -8.94
C LEU A 89 0.44 20.59 -9.61
N LYS A 90 1.78 20.52 -9.65
CA LYS A 90 2.58 21.35 -10.55
C LYS A 90 2.66 20.69 -11.93
N GLU A 91 3.03 21.47 -12.94
CA GLU A 91 3.37 20.91 -14.25
C GLU A 91 4.49 19.88 -14.09
N GLY A 92 4.29 18.68 -14.64
CA GLY A 92 5.24 17.59 -14.52
C GLY A 92 4.69 16.25 -14.99
N VAL A 93 5.41 15.19 -14.63
CA VAL A 93 5.06 13.81 -14.99
C VAL A 93 4.61 13.06 -13.75
N ILE A 94 3.45 12.42 -13.84
CA ILE A 94 2.99 11.43 -12.86
C ILE A 94 3.56 10.08 -13.29
N ARG A 95 4.40 9.49 -12.46
CA ARG A 95 4.99 8.17 -12.69
C ARG A 95 4.26 7.13 -11.85
N ILE A 96 3.78 6.08 -12.49
CA ILE A 96 2.99 5.00 -11.87
C ILE A 96 3.76 3.71 -12.05
N LEU A 97 3.97 2.97 -10.96
CA LEU A 97 4.49 1.60 -11.01
C LEU A 97 3.33 0.65 -10.70
N ASP A 98 2.98 -0.22 -11.64
CA ASP A 98 1.87 -1.16 -11.47
C ASP A 98 2.27 -2.44 -10.73
N GLY A 99 1.30 -3.35 -10.54
CA GLY A 99 1.51 -4.65 -9.92
C GLY A 99 2.57 -5.53 -10.60
N GLU A 100 2.78 -5.36 -11.91
CA GLU A 100 3.76 -6.11 -12.72
C GLU A 100 5.15 -5.43 -12.74
N ASN A 101 5.32 -4.34 -11.99
CA ASN A 101 6.51 -3.47 -11.99
C ASN A 101 6.76 -2.77 -13.33
N LYS A 102 5.72 -2.60 -14.15
CA LYS A 102 5.78 -1.79 -15.36
C LYS A 102 5.50 -0.33 -15.00
N ALA A 103 6.32 0.55 -15.55
CA ALA A 103 6.20 1.99 -15.35
C ALA A 103 5.30 2.62 -16.41
N HIS A 104 4.32 3.40 -15.97
CA HIS A 104 3.46 4.23 -16.80
C HIS A 104 3.71 5.71 -16.47
N TYR A 105 3.53 6.57 -17.45
CA TYR A 105 3.81 8.00 -17.33
C TYR A 105 2.63 8.80 -17.88
N VAL A 106 2.16 9.77 -17.09
CA VAL A 106 1.11 10.70 -17.49
C VAL A 106 1.64 12.14 -17.34
N ASN A 107 1.63 12.90 -18.44
CA ASN A 107 1.98 14.31 -18.39
C ASN A 107 0.81 15.13 -17.87
N ALA A 108 1.02 15.85 -16.77
CA ALA A 108 0.04 16.75 -16.19
C ALA A 108 0.55 18.19 -16.32
N LYS A 109 -0.22 19.05 -17.00
CA LYS A 109 0.06 20.49 -17.05
C LYS A 109 -0.35 21.17 -15.75
N SER A 110 -1.49 20.76 -15.21
CA SER A 110 -2.04 21.20 -13.93
C SER A 110 -3.02 20.14 -13.40
N GLY A 111 -3.50 20.27 -12.16
CA GLY A 111 -4.53 19.39 -11.65
C GLY A 111 -4.59 19.28 -10.13
N PHE A 112 -5.29 18.25 -9.66
CA PHE A 112 -5.46 17.90 -8.26
C PHE A 112 -5.16 16.42 -8.04
N VAL A 113 -4.63 16.11 -6.86
CA VAL A 113 -4.51 14.75 -6.32
C VAL A 113 -5.29 14.66 -5.03
N GLU A 114 -6.08 13.60 -4.90
CA GLU A 114 -6.83 13.24 -3.70
C GLU A 114 -6.42 11.83 -3.26
N VAL A 115 -5.97 11.70 -2.01
CA VAL A 115 -5.70 10.43 -1.35
C VAL A 115 -6.80 10.20 -0.32
N MET A 116 -7.58 9.14 -0.54
CA MET A 116 -8.75 8.80 0.28
C MET A 116 -8.38 7.86 1.44
N PRO A 117 -9.13 7.89 2.55
CA PRO A 117 -8.96 6.94 3.66
C PRO A 117 -9.24 5.48 3.27
N THR A 118 -9.91 5.25 2.15
CA THR A 118 -10.25 3.93 1.61
C THR A 118 -9.13 3.29 0.76
N ASN A 119 -7.91 3.84 0.81
CA ASN A 119 -6.77 3.39 -0.02
C ASN A 119 -7.04 3.53 -1.52
N GLU A 120 -7.70 4.65 -1.88
CA GLU A 120 -7.96 5.06 -3.25
C GLU A 120 -7.27 6.40 -3.50
N VAL A 121 -6.70 6.55 -4.69
CA VAL A 121 -6.03 7.76 -5.12
C VAL A 121 -6.64 8.21 -6.45
N ARG A 122 -7.00 9.49 -6.52
CA ARG A 122 -7.60 10.09 -7.70
C ARG A 122 -6.80 11.28 -8.15
N PHE A 123 -6.49 11.32 -9.43
CA PHE A 123 -5.90 12.47 -10.09
C PHE A 123 -6.91 13.05 -11.07
N ILE A 124 -7.09 14.36 -11.04
CA ILE A 124 -7.86 15.11 -12.03
C ILE A 124 -6.88 16.08 -12.67
N VAL A 125 -6.55 15.86 -13.95
CA VAL A 125 -5.45 16.55 -14.63
C VAL A 125 -5.89 17.25 -15.91
N GLU A 126 -5.23 18.37 -16.18
CA GLU A 126 -5.20 18.99 -17.50
C GLU A 126 -4.06 18.37 -18.30
N GLU A 127 -4.37 17.71 -19.41
CA GLU A 127 -3.37 17.21 -20.36
C GLU A 127 -2.76 18.37 -21.15
N ARG A 128 -1.48 18.25 -21.49
CA ARG A 128 -0.79 19.18 -22.40
C ARG A 128 -1.09 18.87 -23.86
#